data_AF-A0A7W7TVC9-F1
#
_entry.id   AF-A0A7W7TVC9-F1
#
_cell.length_a   1.000
_cell.length_b   1.000
_cell.length_c   1.000
_cell.angle_alpha   90.00
_cell.angle_beta   90.00
_cell.angle_gamma   90.00
#
_symmetry.space_group_name_H-M   'P 1'
#
loop_
_entity.id
_entity.type
_entity.pdbx_description
1 polymer ?
#
loop_
_entity_poly.entity_id
_entity_poly.type
_entity_poly.pdbx_seq_one_letter_code
_entity_poly.pdbx_strand_id
1 'polypeptide(L)'
;MGATLLTKEAVLNGLAVERLAIMSSLSEERLRRSLPALSWSHPYPPYLPANIPSVYMSAAKAPSGVICRGCTTRRGITADVRAHLALPDIVCLQHRVWQSPAPCDVSAAPEIDRAQHTLRRIRRLHGNRGMSLGVRDARWIIAAWTSNVCRESELTDRWHSRRAVLGLVPWHRSDDLSARIVTHPEVAILAAALAPNYTDPTYFTRTGFQLRRFSAYLRASLDLNPIPHSMNDPIRAFVRIVQSNRARWRDPKSVMITETATPRCT
;
A
#
# COMPACT_ATOMS: atom_id res chain seq x y z
N MET A 1 27.63 10.00 -9.36
CA MET A 1 27.00 11.12 -8.65
C MET A 1 25.70 10.60 -8.05
N GLY A 2 25.61 10.55 -6.72
CA GLY A 2 24.52 9.88 -6.02
C GLY A 2 23.23 10.67 -6.11
N ALA A 3 22.14 10.03 -6.57
CA ALA A 3 20.81 10.58 -6.46
C ALA A 3 20.45 10.67 -4.97
N THR A 4 20.48 11.88 -4.42
CA THR A 4 20.14 12.15 -3.02
C THR A 4 18.64 11.95 -2.85
N LEU A 5 18.24 10.74 -2.46
CA LEU A 5 16.87 10.50 -2.00
C LEU A 5 16.69 11.27 -0.69
N LEU A 6 15.67 12.12 -0.61
CA LEU A 6 15.30 12.75 0.65
C LEU A 6 14.87 11.67 1.64
N THR A 7 15.61 11.48 2.73
CA THR A 7 15.29 10.48 3.76
C THR A 7 14.10 10.88 4.64
N LYS A 8 13.52 12.06 4.38
CA LYS A 8 12.44 12.66 5.16
C LYS A 8 11.28 13.07 4.26
N GLU A 9 10.07 12.79 4.73
CA GLU A 9 8.81 13.31 4.19
C GLU A 9 8.40 14.56 4.98
N ALA A 10 8.02 15.60 4.25
CA ALA A 10 7.52 16.85 4.82
C ALA A 10 6.00 16.81 4.98
N VAL A 11 5.52 17.15 6.18
CA VAL A 11 4.12 17.47 6.47
C VAL A 11 4.00 18.98 6.56
N LEU A 12 3.11 19.54 5.74
CA LEU A 12 2.84 20.97 5.66
C LEU A 12 1.44 21.24 6.23
N ASN A 13 1.28 22.31 7.01
CA ASN A 13 -0.05 22.83 7.34
C ASN A 13 -0.63 23.61 6.14
N GLY A 14 -1.92 23.96 6.19
CA GLY A 14 -2.61 24.64 5.07
C GLY A 14 -1.88 25.89 4.59
N LEU A 15 -1.48 26.78 5.51
CA LEU A 15 -0.75 28.01 5.19
C LEU A 15 0.62 27.75 4.54
N ALA A 16 1.33 26.68 4.90
CA ALA A 16 2.58 26.31 4.25
C ALA A 16 2.35 25.73 2.84
N VAL A 17 1.26 24.99 2.62
CA VAL A 17 0.88 24.52 1.28
C VAL A 17 0.52 25.70 0.37
N GLU A 18 -0.25 26.66 0.86
CA GLU A 18 -0.60 27.89 0.13
C GLU A 18 0.65 28.69 -0.25
N ARG A 19 1.57 28.92 0.71
CA ARG A 19 2.85 29.58 0.40
C ARG A 19 3.67 28.81 -0.62
N LEU A 20 3.75 27.49 -0.51
CA LEU A 20 4.48 26.67 -1.48
C LEU A 20 3.85 26.75 -2.87
N ALA A 21 2.52 26.80 -2.97
CA ALA A 21 1.81 26.99 -4.24
C ALA A 21 2.20 28.31 -4.91
N ILE A 22 2.20 29.39 -4.14
CA ILE A 22 2.62 30.72 -4.62
C ILE A 22 4.09 30.69 -5.07
N MET A 23 4.99 30.16 -4.24
CA MET A 23 6.43 30.14 -4.54
C MET A 23 6.80 29.26 -5.74
N SER A 24 6.12 28.12 -5.90
CA SER A 24 6.39 27.18 -6.99
C SER A 24 5.64 27.50 -8.28
N SER A 25 4.73 28.48 -8.26
CA SER A 25 3.79 28.75 -9.37
C SER A 25 2.99 27.49 -9.79
N LEU A 26 2.78 26.57 -8.87
CA LEU A 26 1.97 25.37 -9.06
C LEU A 26 0.67 25.50 -8.27
N SER A 27 -0.45 25.10 -8.88
CA SER A 27 -1.70 25.00 -8.12
C SER A 27 -1.55 24.00 -6.96
N GLU A 28 -2.29 24.20 -5.88
CA GLU A 28 -2.29 23.28 -4.75
C GLU A 28 -2.61 21.84 -5.21
N GLU A 29 -3.49 21.68 -6.20
CA GLU A 29 -3.79 20.37 -6.75
C GLU A 29 -2.61 19.74 -7.51
N ARG A 30 -1.84 20.53 -8.27
CA ARG A 30 -0.59 20.06 -8.89
C ARG A 30 0.45 19.70 -7.84
N LEU A 31 0.54 20.47 -6.75
CA LEU A 31 1.41 20.16 -5.62
C LEU A 31 1.00 18.86 -4.92
N ARG A 32 -0.29 18.66 -4.61
CA ARG A 32 -0.78 17.41 -4.00
C ARG A 32 -0.54 16.18 -4.89
N ARG A 33 -0.58 16.34 -6.21
CA ARG A 33 -0.21 15.26 -7.17
C ARG A 33 1.30 15.01 -7.22
N SER A 34 2.11 16.04 -7.07
CA SER A 34 3.58 15.96 -7.17
C SER A 34 4.24 15.59 -5.84
N LEU A 35 3.57 15.88 -4.72
CA LEU A 35 4.01 15.62 -3.35
C LEU A 35 2.91 14.80 -2.66
N PRO A 36 2.88 13.46 -2.85
CA PRO A 36 1.85 12.60 -2.27
C PRO A 36 1.74 12.75 -0.74
N ALA A 37 2.84 13.09 -0.06
CA ALA A 37 2.89 13.43 1.36
C ALA A 37 1.87 14.53 1.78
N LEU A 38 1.58 15.49 0.91
CA LEU A 38 0.58 16.55 1.14
C LEU A 38 -0.86 16.05 1.12
N SER A 39 -1.11 14.95 0.43
CA SER A 39 -2.45 14.36 0.31
C SER A 39 -2.78 13.42 1.47
N TRP A 40 -1.85 13.23 2.41
CA TRP A 40 -2.16 12.59 3.68
C TRP A 40 -2.85 13.60 4.57
N SER A 41 -4.16 13.44 4.73
CA SER A 41 -4.87 14.02 5.87
C SER A 41 -4.33 13.36 7.13
N HIS A 42 -3.20 13.87 7.62
CA HIS A 42 -2.80 13.58 8.97
C HIS A 42 -3.91 14.11 9.88
N PRO A 43 -4.55 13.27 10.71
CA PRO A 43 -5.07 13.82 11.96
C PRO A 43 -3.83 14.44 12.60
N TYR A 44 -3.80 15.78 12.59
CA TYR A 44 -2.76 16.65 13.13
C TYR A 44 -1.66 15.91 13.90
N PRO A 45 -0.37 15.96 13.54
CA PRO A 45 0.58 15.97 14.64
C PRO A 45 0.12 17.14 15.54
N PRO A 46 -0.18 16.92 16.83
CA PRO A 46 -0.75 17.95 17.72
C PRO A 46 0.21 19.14 17.99
N TYR A 47 1.18 19.37 17.12
CA TYR A 47 2.33 20.24 17.28
C TYR A 47 2.52 21.24 16.13
N LEU A 48 1.80 21.12 15.01
CA LEU A 48 1.90 22.12 13.94
C LEU A 48 0.92 23.27 14.22
N PRO A 49 1.41 24.49 14.49
CA PRO A 49 0.54 25.62 14.76
C PRO A 49 -0.31 25.95 13.52
N ALA A 50 -1.59 26.28 13.75
CA ALA A 50 -2.53 26.56 12.66
C ALA A 50 -2.30 27.92 11.98
N ASN A 51 -1.71 28.88 12.70
CA ASN A 51 -1.70 30.29 12.31
C ASN A 51 -0.39 30.75 11.65
N ILE A 52 0.63 29.90 11.60
CA ILE A 52 1.91 30.21 10.95
C ILE A 52 2.29 29.09 9.98
N PRO A 53 2.78 29.41 8.76
CA PRO A 53 3.27 28.40 7.82
C PRO A 53 4.33 27.53 8.48
N SER A 54 4.02 26.24 8.62
CA SER A 54 4.86 25.32 9.39
C SER A 54 5.09 24.02 8.64
N VAL A 55 6.31 23.49 8.83
CA VAL A 55 6.77 22.24 8.22
C VAL A 55 7.23 21.30 9.33
N TYR A 56 6.76 20.07 9.29
CA TYR A 56 7.29 18.99 10.11
C TYR A 56 7.93 17.95 9.22
N MET A 57 9.20 17.65 9.45
CA MET A 57 9.91 16.60 8.73
C MET A 57 9.85 15.31 9.55
N SER A 58 9.39 14.23 8.92
CA SER A 58 9.42 12.89 9.51
C SER A 58 10.22 11.95 8.61
N ALA A 59 10.72 10.84 9.14
CA ALA A 59 11.36 9.83 8.30
C ALA A 59 10.40 9.42 7.17
N ALA A 60 10.89 9.39 5.94
CA ALA A 60 10.08 9.01 4.79
C ALA A 60 9.67 7.54 4.92
N LYS A 61 8.40 7.25 4.69
CA LYS A 61 7.82 5.94 4.93
C LYS A 61 7.28 5.28 3.67
N ALA A 62 7.02 6.07 2.61
CA ALA A 62 6.68 5.52 1.31
C ALA A 62 7.89 4.77 0.69
N PRO A 63 7.65 3.71 -0.09
CA PRO A 63 8.70 2.91 -0.70
C PRO A 63 9.59 3.77 -1.58
N SER A 64 10.90 3.71 -1.31
CA SER A 64 11.89 4.29 -2.21
C SER A 64 11.98 3.40 -3.45
N GLY A 65 11.60 3.94 -4.60
CA GLY A 65 11.70 3.25 -5.89
C GLY A 65 12.56 4.02 -6.88
N VAL A 66 13.04 3.32 -7.89
CA VAL A 66 13.62 3.95 -9.08
C VAL A 66 12.47 4.23 -10.04
N ILE A 67 12.26 5.49 -10.40
CA ILE A 67 11.25 5.86 -11.39
C ILE A 67 11.56 5.11 -12.70
N CYS A 68 10.52 4.58 -13.33
CA CYS A 68 10.64 3.80 -14.55
C CYS A 68 11.56 4.45 -15.60
N ARG A 69 12.55 3.69 -16.06
CA ARG A 69 13.57 4.16 -17.02
C ARG A 69 12.96 4.61 -18.36
N GLY A 70 11.92 3.91 -18.81
CA GLY A 70 11.17 4.29 -20.00
C GLY A 70 10.52 5.67 -19.87
N CYS A 71 10.04 6.03 -18.68
CA CYS A 71 9.48 7.35 -18.41
C CYS A 71 10.55 8.43 -18.30
N THR A 72 11.66 8.17 -17.58
CA THR A 72 12.73 9.16 -17.38
C THR A 72 13.46 9.46 -18.68
N THR A 73 13.76 8.43 -19.48
CA THR A 73 14.45 8.58 -20.77
C THR A 73 13.64 9.41 -21.77
N ARG A 74 12.32 9.22 -21.81
CA ARG A 74 11.41 10.07 -22.63
C ARG A 74 11.40 11.55 -22.23
N ARG A 75 11.85 11.87 -21.01
CA ARG A 75 11.98 13.25 -20.52
C ARG A 75 13.41 13.79 -20.63
N GLY A 76 14.30 13.09 -21.35
CA GLY A 76 15.71 13.47 -21.48
C GLY A 76 16.53 13.27 -20.20
N ILE A 77 15.99 12.56 -19.20
CA ILE A 77 16.69 12.31 -17.94
C ILE A 77 17.52 11.04 -18.07
N THR A 78 18.84 11.18 -18.07
CA THR A 78 19.80 10.09 -18.24
C THR A 78 20.25 9.45 -16.92
N ALA A 79 20.05 10.12 -15.78
CA ALA A 79 20.34 9.57 -14.46
C ALA A 79 19.14 8.78 -13.90
N ASP A 80 19.43 7.83 -13.02
CA ASP A 80 18.37 7.15 -12.27
C ASP A 80 17.75 8.09 -11.25
N VAL A 81 16.43 8.24 -11.32
CA VAL A 81 15.67 9.10 -10.43
C VAL A 81 15.06 8.22 -9.34
N ARG A 82 15.42 8.47 -8.09
CA ARG A 82 14.80 7.79 -6.94
C ARG A 82 13.72 8.69 -6.34
N ALA A 83 12.58 8.12 -6.00
CA ALA A 83 11.48 8.84 -5.38
C ALA A 83 10.72 7.97 -4.38
N HIS A 84 10.03 8.62 -3.47
CA HIS A 84 9.02 7.99 -2.62
C HIS A 84 7.75 7.74 -3.44
N LEU A 85 7.47 6.47 -3.72
CA LEU A 85 6.31 6.06 -4.50
C LEU A 85 5.11 5.87 -3.60
N ALA A 86 3.96 6.43 -3.99
CA ALA A 86 2.71 6.01 -3.37
C ALA A 86 2.41 4.56 -3.77
N LEU A 87 1.74 3.81 -2.88
CA LEU A 87 1.26 2.44 -3.14
C LEU A 87 0.65 2.18 -4.54
N PRO A 88 -0.28 3.01 -5.05
CA PRO A 88 -0.88 2.83 -6.38
C PRO A 88 0.00 3.30 -7.56
N ASP A 89 1.24 3.66 -7.26
CA ASP A 89 2.24 4.18 -8.20
C ASP A 89 3.54 3.35 -8.14
N ILE A 90 3.53 2.21 -7.45
CA ILE A 90 4.67 1.27 -7.40
C ILE A 90 4.88 0.53 -8.73
N VAL A 91 3.88 0.50 -9.62
CA VAL A 91 4.00 -0.05 -10.98
C VAL A 91 3.81 1.07 -12.00
N CYS A 92 4.74 1.16 -12.94
CA CYS A 92 4.57 2.00 -14.11
C CYS A 92 3.61 1.31 -15.07
N LEU A 93 2.34 1.74 -15.12
CA LEU A 93 1.35 1.15 -16.02
C LEU A 93 1.65 1.35 -17.50
N GLN A 94 2.47 2.35 -17.85
CA GLN A 94 2.83 2.61 -19.24
C GLN A 94 3.85 1.59 -19.77
N HIS A 95 4.80 1.19 -18.93
CA HIS A 95 5.90 0.28 -19.31
C HIS A 95 5.79 -1.08 -18.64
N ARG A 96 4.74 -1.29 -17.81
CA ARG A 96 4.50 -2.50 -17.00
C ARG A 96 5.72 -2.93 -16.19
N VAL A 97 6.35 -1.95 -15.52
CA VAL A 97 7.53 -2.17 -14.67
C VAL A 97 7.15 -1.93 -13.22
N TRP A 98 7.38 -2.91 -12.35
CA TRP A 98 7.38 -2.72 -10.91
C TRP A 98 8.63 -1.91 -10.52
N GLN A 99 8.48 -0.80 -9.80
CA GLN A 99 9.53 0.23 -9.65
C GLN A 99 10.35 0.16 -8.35
N SER A 100 9.98 -0.69 -7.39
CA SER A 100 10.64 -0.72 -6.07
C SER A 100 10.66 -2.11 -5.44
N PRO A 101 11.76 -2.53 -4.78
CA PRO A 101 13.05 -1.87 -4.62
C PRO A 101 13.98 -1.99 -5.84
N ALA A 102 13.83 -3.05 -6.65
CA ALA A 102 14.51 -3.22 -7.93
C ALA A 102 13.48 -3.26 -9.06
N PRO A 103 13.72 -2.57 -10.20
CA PRO A 103 12.83 -2.63 -11.34
C PRO A 103 12.66 -4.06 -11.87
N CYS A 104 11.43 -4.53 -12.00
CA CYS A 104 11.14 -5.81 -12.66
C CYS A 104 10.01 -5.67 -13.68
N ASP A 105 10.12 -6.37 -14.80
CA ASP A 105 9.03 -6.44 -15.78
C ASP A 105 7.89 -7.28 -15.22
N VAL A 106 6.67 -6.74 -15.29
CA VAL A 106 5.43 -7.41 -14.90
C VAL A 106 4.46 -7.55 -16.07
N SER A 107 4.93 -7.32 -17.30
CA SER A 107 4.14 -7.37 -18.53
C SER A 107 3.41 -8.70 -18.74
N ALA A 108 3.99 -9.79 -18.25
CA ALA A 108 3.44 -11.15 -18.35
C ALA A 108 2.36 -11.46 -17.29
N ALA A 109 2.09 -10.56 -16.34
CA ALA A 109 1.09 -10.72 -15.29
C ALA A 109 0.06 -9.56 -15.30
N PRO A 110 -0.88 -9.51 -16.26
CA PRO A 110 -1.81 -8.40 -16.46
C PRO A 110 -2.77 -8.15 -15.28
N GLU A 111 -2.94 -9.12 -14.38
CA GLU A 111 -3.64 -8.93 -13.11
C GLU A 111 -2.95 -7.92 -12.17
N ILE A 112 -1.64 -7.69 -12.31
CA ILE A 112 -0.92 -6.66 -11.55
C ILE A 112 -1.34 -5.26 -12.02
N ASP A 113 -1.54 -5.05 -13.32
CA ASP A 113 -2.08 -3.79 -13.85
C ASP A 113 -3.50 -3.53 -13.32
N ARG A 114 -4.36 -4.57 -13.33
CA ARG A 114 -5.72 -4.48 -12.76
C ARG A 114 -5.69 -4.13 -11.26
N ALA A 115 -4.77 -4.74 -10.50
CA ALA A 115 -4.58 -4.45 -9.09
C ALA A 115 -4.25 -2.97 -8.85
N GLN A 116 -3.37 -2.39 -9.65
CA GLN A 116 -2.98 -0.98 -9.58
C GLN A 116 -4.15 -0.04 -9.91
N HIS A 117 -4.93 -0.36 -10.94
CA HIS A 117 -6.16 0.38 -11.24
C HIS A 117 -7.16 0.33 -10.08
N THR A 118 -7.30 -0.82 -9.43
CA THR A 118 -8.11 -0.99 -8.22
C THR A 118 -7.61 -0.10 -7.09
N LEU A 119 -6.31 -0.10 -6.79
CA LEU A 119 -5.74 0.78 -5.75
C LEU A 119 -5.95 2.26 -6.05
N ARG A 120 -5.80 2.68 -7.32
CA ARG A 120 -6.11 4.05 -7.76
C ARG A 120 -7.59 4.39 -7.60
N ARG A 121 -8.49 3.44 -7.83
CA ARG A 121 -9.94 3.61 -7.57
C ARG A 121 -10.21 3.76 -6.08
N ILE A 122 -9.63 2.92 -5.23
CA ILE A 122 -9.76 3.01 -3.77
C ILE A 122 -9.27 4.38 -3.28
N ARG A 123 -8.09 4.84 -3.74
CA ARG A 123 -7.55 6.17 -3.40
C ARG A 123 -8.53 7.28 -3.74
N ARG A 124 -9.16 7.21 -4.91
CA ARG A 124 -10.15 8.21 -5.36
C ARG A 124 -11.42 8.20 -4.51
N LEU A 125 -11.92 7.02 -4.14
CA LEU A 125 -13.19 6.88 -3.42
C LEU A 125 -13.08 7.06 -1.90
N HIS A 126 -11.96 6.62 -1.30
CA HIS A 126 -11.80 6.51 0.15
C HIS A 126 -10.60 7.32 0.68
N GLY A 127 -9.95 8.10 -0.19
CA GLY A 127 -8.74 8.85 0.13
C GLY A 127 -7.52 7.97 0.41
N ASN A 128 -6.38 8.61 0.67
CA ASN A 128 -5.14 7.90 0.99
C ASN A 128 -5.24 7.10 2.29
N ARG A 129 -5.98 7.60 3.28
CA ARG A 129 -6.15 6.92 4.56
C ARG A 129 -6.90 5.60 4.40
N GLY A 130 -8.07 5.61 3.74
CA GLY A 130 -8.85 4.40 3.51
C GLY A 130 -8.09 3.37 2.66
N MET A 131 -7.40 3.82 1.61
CA MET A 131 -6.53 2.96 0.80
C MET A 131 -5.41 2.34 1.63
N SER A 132 -4.68 3.13 2.41
CA SER A 132 -3.52 2.64 3.17
C SER A 132 -3.93 1.64 4.26
N LEU A 133 -5.05 1.89 4.95
CA LEU A 133 -5.61 0.95 5.94
C LEU A 133 -6.10 -0.34 5.28
N GLY A 134 -6.77 -0.26 4.12
CA GLY A 134 -7.21 -1.42 3.37
C GLY A 134 -6.04 -2.28 2.87
N VAL A 135 -5.03 -1.66 2.25
CA VAL A 135 -3.84 -2.38 1.75
C VAL A 135 -3.06 -3.02 2.88
N ARG A 136 -2.92 -2.35 4.02
CA ARG A 136 -2.31 -2.91 5.22
C ARG A 136 -2.97 -4.22 5.63
N ASP A 137 -4.28 -4.14 5.88
CA ASP A 137 -5.01 -5.22 6.53
C ASP A 137 -5.14 -6.39 5.55
N ALA A 138 -5.30 -6.09 4.26
CA ALA A 138 -5.18 -7.07 3.18
C ALA A 138 -3.82 -7.79 3.20
N ARG A 139 -2.70 -7.06 3.25
CA ARG A 139 -1.37 -7.68 3.31
C ARG A 139 -1.17 -8.54 4.55
N TRP A 140 -1.65 -8.10 5.71
CA TRP A 140 -1.56 -8.89 6.93
C TRP A 140 -2.30 -10.22 6.80
N ILE A 141 -3.52 -10.19 6.23
CA ILE A 141 -4.31 -11.39 5.94
C ILE A 141 -3.58 -12.30 4.94
N ILE A 142 -3.11 -11.75 3.82
CA ILE A 142 -2.42 -12.52 2.78
C ILE A 142 -1.11 -13.13 3.33
N ALA A 143 -0.32 -12.36 4.09
CA ALA A 143 0.93 -12.83 4.66
C ALA A 143 0.72 -14.03 5.59
N ALA A 144 -0.37 -14.03 6.38
CA ALA A 144 -0.74 -15.17 7.22
C ALA A 144 -1.13 -16.43 6.41
N TRP A 145 -1.68 -16.26 5.20
CA TRP A 145 -1.86 -17.39 4.27
C TRP A 145 -0.55 -17.85 3.64
N THR A 146 0.41 -16.96 3.43
CA THR A 146 1.74 -17.33 2.89
C THR A 146 2.61 -18.10 3.88
N SER A 147 2.42 -17.90 5.20
CA SER A 147 3.26 -18.50 6.26
C SER A 147 2.85 -19.93 6.68
N ASN A 148 2.23 -20.69 5.77
CA ASN A 148 1.94 -22.14 5.86
C ASN A 148 0.85 -22.62 6.84
N VAL A 149 0.56 -21.95 7.95
CA VAL A 149 -0.34 -22.52 9.00
C VAL A 149 -1.82 -22.61 8.57
N CYS A 150 -2.24 -21.87 7.53
CA CYS A 150 -3.63 -21.81 7.06
C CYS A 150 -3.73 -21.81 5.53
N ARG A 151 -2.81 -22.48 4.82
CA ARG A 151 -2.69 -22.38 3.36
C ARG A 151 -3.99 -22.70 2.63
N GLU A 152 -4.39 -21.82 1.72
CA GLU A 152 -5.45 -22.06 0.74
C GLU A 152 -4.77 -22.53 -0.56
N SER A 153 -5.17 -23.70 -1.08
CA SER A 153 -4.61 -24.29 -2.30
C SER A 153 -4.73 -23.35 -3.50
N GLU A 154 -5.91 -22.75 -3.66
CA GLU A 154 -6.27 -21.90 -4.79
C GLU A 154 -5.46 -20.59 -4.81
N LEU A 155 -5.06 -20.08 -3.65
CA LEU A 155 -4.11 -18.96 -3.57
C LEU A 155 -2.70 -19.43 -3.92
N THR A 156 -2.31 -20.58 -3.38
CA THR A 156 -0.98 -21.16 -3.59
C THR A 156 -0.71 -21.41 -5.07
N ASP A 157 -1.66 -22.00 -5.78
CA ASP A 157 -1.56 -22.29 -7.23
C ASP A 157 -1.46 -21.01 -8.07
N ARG A 158 -2.27 -19.99 -7.75
CA ARG A 158 -2.18 -18.67 -8.41
C ARG A 158 -0.81 -18.04 -8.19
N TRP A 159 -0.29 -18.09 -6.97
CA TRP A 159 1.01 -17.52 -6.63
C TRP A 159 2.16 -18.25 -7.31
N HIS A 160 2.11 -19.58 -7.38
CA HIS A 160 3.09 -20.39 -8.11
C HIS A 160 3.04 -20.12 -9.61
N SER A 161 1.86 -20.07 -10.21
CA SER A 161 1.68 -19.79 -11.63
C SER A 161 2.24 -18.41 -12.01
N ARG A 162 1.88 -17.38 -11.23
CA ARG A 162 2.37 -16.00 -11.44
C ARG A 162 3.88 -15.91 -11.29
N ARG A 163 4.45 -16.61 -10.31
CA ARG A 163 5.90 -16.68 -10.12
C ARG A 163 6.61 -17.28 -11.32
N ALA A 164 6.11 -18.40 -11.85
CA ALA A 164 6.69 -19.08 -13.00
C ALA A 164 6.70 -18.15 -14.22
N VAL A 165 5.59 -17.47 -14.47
CA VAL A 165 5.45 -16.55 -15.60
C VAL A 165 6.35 -15.31 -15.48
N LEU A 166 6.58 -14.82 -14.24
CA LEU A 166 7.46 -13.69 -13.98
C LEU A 166 8.95 -14.06 -13.83
N GLY A 167 9.30 -15.35 -13.93
CA GLY A 167 10.68 -15.83 -13.74
C GLY A 167 11.25 -15.54 -12.35
N LEU A 168 10.41 -15.43 -11.32
CA LEU A 168 10.86 -15.13 -9.95
C LEU A 168 11.35 -16.40 -9.23
N VAL A 169 12.35 -16.25 -8.36
CA VAL A 169 12.98 -17.36 -7.62
C VAL A 169 11.96 -18.08 -6.72
N PRO A 170 12.03 -19.43 -6.57
CA PRO A 170 11.22 -20.19 -5.62
C PRO A 170 11.33 -19.67 -4.16
N TRP A 171 10.28 -19.91 -3.36
CA TRP A 171 10.02 -19.23 -2.08
C TRP A 171 11.20 -19.31 -1.11
N HIS A 172 11.70 -18.16 -0.61
CA HIS A 172 12.62 -18.16 0.53
C HIS A 172 12.00 -17.60 1.83
N ARG A 173 11.19 -16.53 1.83
CA ARG A 173 10.47 -16.00 3.02
C ARG A 173 9.21 -15.18 2.65
N SER A 174 8.27 -15.01 3.58
CA SER A 174 7.05 -14.18 3.42
C SER A 174 7.34 -12.70 3.20
N ASP A 175 8.49 -12.21 3.67
CA ASP A 175 8.91 -10.81 3.54
C ASP A 175 9.72 -10.53 2.28
N ASP A 176 9.95 -11.55 1.43
CA ASP A 176 10.67 -11.39 0.17
C ASP A 176 9.87 -10.48 -0.80
N LEU A 177 10.59 -9.66 -1.55
CA LEU A 177 10.03 -8.81 -2.60
C LEU A 177 9.19 -9.62 -3.59
N SER A 178 9.69 -10.81 -3.96
CA SER A 178 9.00 -11.72 -4.86
C SER A 178 7.62 -12.10 -4.32
N ALA A 179 7.47 -12.24 -3.00
CA ALA A 179 6.18 -12.51 -2.37
C ALA A 179 5.22 -11.32 -2.51
N ARG A 180 5.71 -10.08 -2.42
CA ARG A 180 4.88 -8.87 -2.54
C ARG A 180 4.35 -8.64 -3.94
N ILE A 181 5.18 -8.88 -4.97
CA ILE A 181 4.77 -8.79 -6.37
C ILE A 181 3.73 -9.89 -6.66
N VAL A 182 4.04 -11.11 -6.25
CA VAL A 182 3.17 -12.28 -6.50
C VAL A 182 1.84 -12.15 -5.78
N THR A 183 1.77 -11.61 -4.57
CA THR A 183 0.52 -11.47 -3.81
C THR A 183 -0.25 -10.17 -4.11
N HIS A 184 0.32 -9.28 -4.93
CA HIS A 184 -0.22 -7.95 -5.16
C HIS A 184 -1.68 -7.92 -5.63
N PRO A 185 -2.10 -8.80 -6.57
CA PRO A 185 -3.49 -8.84 -7.01
C PRO A 185 -4.47 -9.16 -5.89
N GLU A 186 -4.18 -10.17 -5.07
CA GLU A 186 -5.05 -10.57 -3.96
C GLU A 186 -5.08 -9.51 -2.85
N VAL A 187 -3.97 -8.82 -2.63
CA VAL A 187 -3.90 -7.64 -1.74
C VAL A 187 -4.83 -6.53 -2.24
N ALA A 188 -4.81 -6.20 -3.53
CA ALA A 188 -5.65 -5.13 -4.06
C ALA A 188 -7.14 -5.47 -4.00
N ILE A 189 -7.50 -6.74 -4.24
CA ILE A 189 -8.87 -7.25 -4.11
C ILE A 189 -9.37 -7.12 -2.67
N LEU A 190 -8.62 -7.64 -1.69
CA LEU A 190 -9.00 -7.51 -0.28
C LEU A 190 -9.01 -6.05 0.18
N ALA A 191 -8.06 -5.24 -0.28
CA ALA A 191 -8.03 -3.82 0.05
C ALA A 191 -9.29 -3.11 -0.45
N ALA A 192 -9.81 -3.47 -1.63
CA ALA A 192 -11.06 -2.93 -2.15
C ALA A 192 -12.27 -3.31 -1.28
N ALA A 193 -12.29 -4.54 -0.76
CA ALA A 193 -13.34 -5.03 0.13
C ALA A 193 -13.25 -4.43 1.55
N LEU A 194 -12.04 -4.12 2.01
CA LEU A 194 -11.77 -3.58 3.35
C LEU A 194 -11.92 -2.05 3.42
N ALA A 195 -11.45 -1.33 2.39
CA ALA A 195 -11.37 0.14 2.39
C ALA A 195 -12.67 0.87 2.78
N PRO A 196 -13.87 0.45 2.29
CA PRO A 196 -15.13 1.09 2.67
C PRO A 196 -15.38 1.07 4.18
N ASN A 197 -14.95 0.02 4.88
CA ASN A 197 -15.22 -0.18 6.30
C ASN A 197 -14.44 0.81 7.19
N TYR A 198 -13.39 1.46 6.68
CA TYR A 198 -12.65 2.49 7.45
C TYR A 198 -13.27 3.88 7.35
N THR A 199 -14.34 4.05 6.57
CA THR A 199 -15.14 5.27 6.60
C THR A 199 -15.91 5.41 7.91
N ASP A 200 -16.31 4.29 8.51
CA ASP A 200 -16.94 4.21 9.83
C ASP A 200 -15.95 3.65 10.86
N PRO A 201 -15.46 4.48 11.80
CA PRO A 201 -14.52 4.04 12.83
C PRO A 201 -15.06 3.02 13.84
N THR A 202 -16.36 2.67 13.76
CA THR A 202 -17.06 1.72 14.63
C THR A 202 -17.51 0.44 13.91
N TYR A 203 -17.28 0.32 12.60
CA TYR A 203 -17.82 -0.76 11.76
C TYR A 203 -17.60 -2.17 12.36
N PHE A 204 -16.39 -2.46 12.82
CA PHE A 204 -16.02 -3.78 13.37
C PHE A 204 -16.54 -4.03 14.79
N THR A 205 -16.99 -3.00 15.50
CA THR A 205 -17.43 -3.05 16.91
C THR A 205 -18.92 -2.77 17.08
N ARG A 206 -19.62 -2.39 16.02
CA ARG A 206 -21.05 -2.08 16.10
C ARG A 206 -21.85 -3.32 16.53
N THR A 207 -22.86 -3.09 17.36
CA THR A 207 -23.84 -4.11 17.73
C THR A 207 -24.45 -4.69 16.44
N GLY A 208 -24.46 -6.02 16.33
CA GLY A 208 -24.93 -6.71 15.11
C GLY A 208 -23.88 -6.90 14.01
N PHE A 209 -22.59 -6.62 14.25
CA PHE A 209 -21.53 -7.05 13.33
C PHE A 209 -21.53 -8.59 13.15
N GLN A 210 -21.72 -9.04 11.91
CA GLN A 210 -21.83 -10.45 11.56
C GLN A 210 -20.48 -10.99 11.06
N LEU A 211 -19.63 -11.47 11.97
CA LEU A 211 -18.28 -12.00 11.64
C LEU A 211 -18.31 -13.05 10.53
N ARG A 212 -19.26 -13.99 10.59
CA ARG A 212 -19.38 -15.06 9.57
C ARG A 212 -19.68 -14.49 8.18
N ARG A 213 -20.63 -13.55 8.08
CA ARG A 213 -21.00 -12.92 6.81
C ARG A 213 -19.87 -12.07 6.25
N PHE A 214 -19.16 -11.34 7.11
CA PHE A 214 -18.01 -10.54 6.71
C PHE A 214 -16.84 -11.41 6.23
N SER A 215 -16.53 -12.49 6.95
CA SER A 215 -15.52 -13.47 6.56
C SER A 215 -15.85 -14.12 5.22
N ALA A 216 -17.10 -14.58 5.04
CA ALA A 216 -17.58 -15.15 3.78
C ALA A 216 -17.47 -14.14 2.61
N TYR A 217 -17.80 -12.87 2.84
CA TYR A 217 -17.65 -11.82 1.84
C TYR A 217 -16.19 -11.60 1.41
N LEU A 218 -15.26 -11.53 2.36
CA LEU A 218 -13.83 -11.37 2.06
C LEU A 218 -13.25 -12.60 1.33
N ARG A 219 -13.66 -13.82 1.72
CA ARG A 219 -13.24 -15.05 1.05
C ARG A 219 -13.81 -15.13 -0.38
N ALA A 220 -15.09 -14.84 -0.55
CA ALA A 220 -15.73 -14.80 -1.87
C ALA A 220 -15.10 -13.74 -2.78
N SER A 221 -14.64 -12.61 -2.25
CA SER A 221 -13.94 -11.59 -3.04
C SER A 221 -12.65 -12.12 -3.67
N LEU A 222 -12.03 -13.15 -3.07
CA LEU A 222 -10.83 -13.82 -3.56
C LEU A 222 -11.12 -15.11 -4.34
N ASP A 223 -12.38 -15.39 -4.66
CA ASP A 223 -12.82 -16.66 -5.27
C ASP A 223 -12.47 -17.89 -4.41
N LEU A 224 -12.51 -17.74 -3.07
CA LEU A 224 -12.31 -18.83 -2.13
C LEU A 224 -13.64 -19.38 -1.61
N ASN A 225 -13.63 -20.64 -1.16
CA ASN A 225 -14.76 -21.23 -0.47
C ASN A 225 -15.18 -20.34 0.72
N PRO A 226 -16.46 -19.92 0.84
CA PRO A 226 -16.92 -19.06 1.93
C PRO A 226 -16.71 -19.66 3.32
N ILE A 227 -16.66 -21.00 3.40
CA ILE A 227 -16.36 -21.74 4.62
C ILE A 227 -14.85 -22.00 4.64
N PRO A 228 -14.12 -21.50 5.64
CA PRO A 228 -12.69 -21.72 5.71
C PRO A 228 -12.35 -23.17 6.02
N HIS A 229 -11.30 -23.68 5.39
CA HIS A 229 -10.77 -25.02 5.65
C HIS A 229 -10.17 -25.17 7.05
N SER A 230 -9.80 -24.06 7.69
CA SER A 230 -9.18 -24.02 9.03
C SER A 230 -9.94 -23.12 9.99
N MET A 231 -10.00 -23.54 11.26
CA MET A 231 -10.49 -22.70 12.36
C MET A 231 -9.61 -21.46 12.60
N ASN A 232 -8.37 -21.49 12.11
CA ASN A 232 -7.39 -20.41 12.23
C ASN A 232 -7.37 -19.44 11.03
N ASP A 233 -8.45 -19.41 10.24
CA ASP A 233 -8.61 -18.49 9.11
C ASP A 233 -8.12 -17.05 9.41
N PRO A 234 -7.14 -16.54 8.64
CA PRO A 234 -6.55 -15.22 8.86
C PRO A 234 -7.57 -14.08 8.88
N ILE A 235 -8.67 -14.17 8.14
CA ILE A 235 -9.72 -13.13 8.18
C ILE A 235 -10.38 -13.12 9.57
N ARG A 236 -10.68 -14.28 10.16
CA ARG A 236 -11.20 -14.35 11.54
C ARG A 236 -10.19 -13.86 12.58
N ALA A 237 -8.90 -14.15 12.40
CA ALA A 237 -7.84 -13.66 13.27
C ALA A 237 -7.72 -12.13 13.19
N PHE A 238 -7.74 -11.58 11.98
CA PHE A 238 -7.75 -10.15 11.71
C PHE A 238 -8.88 -9.43 12.46
N VAL A 239 -10.13 -9.90 12.30
CA VAL A 239 -11.27 -9.23 12.93
C VAL A 239 -11.18 -9.25 14.46
N ARG A 240 -10.78 -10.40 15.05
CA ARG A 240 -10.54 -10.50 16.51
C ARG A 240 -9.50 -9.50 16.99
N ILE A 241 -8.42 -9.32 16.23
CA ILE A 241 -7.35 -8.38 16.56
C ILE A 241 -7.83 -6.93 16.44
N VAL A 242 -8.58 -6.58 15.40
CA VAL A 242 -9.14 -5.23 15.22
C VAL A 242 -10.14 -4.88 16.33
N GLN A 243 -10.96 -5.84 16.75
CA GLN A 243 -11.91 -5.67 17.86
C GLN A 243 -11.24 -5.49 19.22
N SER A 244 -10.08 -6.13 19.44
CA SER A 244 -9.35 -6.10 20.73
C SER A 244 -8.36 -4.95 20.89
N ASN A 245 -7.79 -4.39 19.81
CA ASN A 245 -6.74 -3.35 19.91
C ASN A 245 -6.95 -2.17 18.94
N ARG A 246 -7.98 -1.36 19.20
CA ARG A 246 -8.43 -0.23 18.35
C ARG A 246 -7.34 0.79 18.02
N ALA A 247 -6.46 1.13 18.97
CA ALA A 247 -5.49 2.20 18.82
C ALA A 247 -4.36 1.82 17.84
N ARG A 248 -3.85 0.59 17.94
CA ARG A 248 -2.76 0.08 17.09
C ARG A 248 -3.11 0.11 15.60
N TRP A 249 -4.37 -0.18 15.26
CA TRP A 249 -4.84 -0.31 13.88
C TRP A 249 -5.45 0.97 13.30
N ARG A 250 -5.50 2.07 14.07
CA ARG A 250 -5.95 3.38 13.56
C ARG A 250 -4.85 4.27 13.02
N ASP A 251 -3.60 3.95 13.35
CA ASP A 251 -2.45 4.69 12.87
C ASP A 251 -1.94 4.09 11.54
N PRO A 252 -2.05 4.82 10.41
CA PRO A 252 -1.41 4.41 9.15
C PRO A 252 0.13 4.35 9.28
N LYS A 253 0.71 5.08 10.24
CA LYS A 253 2.16 5.27 10.41
C LYS A 253 2.91 4.06 10.95
N SER A 254 2.25 3.14 11.65
CA SER A 254 2.87 1.91 12.18
C SER A 254 3.17 0.88 11.09
N VAL A 255 2.70 1.13 9.86
CA VAL A 255 2.49 0.06 8.87
C VAL A 255 3.21 0.29 7.56
N MET A 256 3.33 1.53 7.09
CA MET A 256 4.25 1.82 5.98
C MET A 256 5.69 1.39 6.31
N ILE A 257 6.03 1.22 7.60
CA ILE A 257 7.30 0.68 8.11
C ILE A 257 7.59 -0.72 7.51
N THR A 258 6.56 -1.51 7.18
CA THR A 258 6.78 -2.82 6.55
C THR A 258 7.10 -2.73 5.07
N GLU A 259 6.79 -1.62 4.39
CA GLU A 259 7.10 -1.46 2.95
C GLU A 259 8.60 -1.28 2.70
N THR A 260 9.35 -0.80 3.69
CA THR A 260 10.74 -0.35 3.57
C THR A 260 11.66 -0.91 4.65
N ALA A 261 11.36 -2.07 5.24
CA ALA A 261 12.43 -2.82 5.90
C ALA A 261 13.44 -3.25 4.82
N THR A 262 14.38 -2.35 4.50
CA THR A 262 15.76 -2.76 4.28
C THR A 262 16.05 -3.77 5.38
N PRO A 263 16.56 -4.97 5.07
CA PRO A 263 17.12 -5.80 6.14
C PRO A 263 18.01 -4.86 6.94
N ARG A 264 17.82 -4.81 8.26
CA ARG A 264 18.79 -4.14 9.12
C ARG A 264 20.11 -4.85 8.79
N CYS A 265 20.99 -4.20 8.04
CA CYS A 265 22.36 -4.64 7.97
C CYS A 265 22.87 -4.53 9.41
N THR A 266 22.99 -5.69 10.06
CA THR A 266 23.91 -5.87 11.17
C THR A 266 25.32 -5.70 10.66
#